data_AF-A0A2S6HNB9-F1
#
_entry.id   AF-A0A2S6HNB9-F1
#
_cell.length_a   1.000
_cell.length_b   1.000
_cell.length_c   1.000
_cell.angle_alpha   90.00
_cell.angle_beta   90.00
_cell.angle_gamma   90.00
#
_symmetry.space_group_name_H-M   'P 1'
#
loop_
_entity.id
_entity.type
_entity.pdbx_description
1 polymer ?
#
loop_
_entity_poly.entity_id
_entity_poly.type
_entity_poly.pdbx_seq_one_letter_code
_entity_poly.pdbx_strand_id
1 'polypeptide(L)'
;MAENSDVLKDGLWDENSVYDYVVNTMKAYADAMVPHSPDLAELYGRIQFYGAVESYTAEYLIMSLDSYPTPFAVAAAELLNMAAKQYLMERGEDPDVPKDSGGLYFSKLSQEDRLKVVDRITSPGGIIYIPAGLTMKQEDIVPVMSALNRLTMMGYYSEWSGYGSTRFMPPDKRMLEYRPIGWEQVGYPGPSKGYRIAGAFNFAQKK
;
A
#
# COMPACT_ATOMS: atom_id res chain seq x y z
N MET A 1 7.20 22.49 -47.87
CA MET A 1 6.00 21.87 -47.27
C MET A 1 6.49 20.75 -46.37
N ALA A 2 6.80 21.10 -45.12
CA ALA A 2 7.13 20.12 -44.10
C ALA A 2 5.83 19.86 -43.33
N GLU A 3 5.30 18.65 -43.42
CA GLU A 3 4.13 18.23 -42.68
C GLU A 3 4.43 18.19 -41.18
N ASN A 4 3.47 18.76 -40.46
CA ASN A 4 3.47 19.02 -39.05
C ASN A 4 3.25 17.69 -38.29
N SER A 5 4.30 17.14 -37.67
CA SER A 5 4.23 15.90 -36.88
C SER A 5 3.82 16.13 -35.41
N ASP A 6 3.27 17.30 -35.09
CA ASP A 6 2.97 17.73 -33.70
C ASP A 6 1.55 17.39 -33.22
N VAL A 7 0.87 16.45 -33.88
CA VAL A 7 -0.47 16.02 -33.47
C VAL A 7 -0.43 14.50 -33.30
N LEU A 8 -0.11 14.02 -32.08
CA LEU A 8 -0.46 12.69 -31.52
C LEU A 8 0.29 12.40 -30.18
N LYS A 9 0.28 13.34 -29.23
CA LYS A 9 0.76 13.09 -27.84
C LYS A 9 -0.26 13.49 -26.77
N ASP A 10 -1.54 13.41 -27.08
CA ASP A 10 -2.59 13.40 -26.07
C ASP A 10 -2.90 11.95 -25.70
N GLY A 11 -2.40 11.46 -24.56
CA GLY A 11 -2.99 10.28 -23.90
C GLY A 11 -2.10 9.17 -23.35
N LEU A 12 -0.77 9.31 -23.27
CA LEU A 12 0.06 8.33 -22.55
C LEU A 12 0.97 9.02 -21.55
N TRP A 13 0.68 8.80 -20.28
CA TRP A 13 1.59 9.07 -19.16
C TRP A 13 2.99 8.47 -19.45
N ASP A 14 4.06 9.20 -19.09
CA ASP A 14 5.42 8.63 -19.05
C ASP A 14 5.47 7.46 -18.05
N GLU A 15 6.23 6.40 -18.32
CA GLU A 15 6.34 5.22 -17.45
C GLU A 15 6.74 5.61 -16.01
N ASN A 16 7.64 6.61 -15.87
CA ASN A 16 8.03 7.12 -14.55
C ASN A 16 6.87 7.83 -13.84
N SER A 17 6.02 8.54 -14.58
CA SER A 17 4.86 9.22 -14.01
C SER A 17 3.76 8.26 -13.56
N VAL A 18 3.56 7.14 -14.27
CA VAL A 18 2.65 6.06 -13.83
C VAL A 18 3.22 5.37 -12.59
N TYR A 19 4.52 5.11 -12.58
CA TYR A 19 5.18 4.50 -11.43
C TYR A 19 5.05 5.38 -10.17
N ASP A 20 5.37 6.67 -10.27
CA ASP A 20 5.23 7.62 -9.16
C ASP A 20 3.78 7.75 -8.70
N TYR A 21 2.83 7.74 -9.63
CA TYR A 21 1.40 7.76 -9.34
C TYR A 21 0.97 6.58 -8.45
N VAL A 22 1.32 5.36 -8.87
CA VAL A 22 1.00 4.13 -8.14
C VAL A 22 1.72 4.10 -6.80
N VAL A 23 3.03 4.35 -6.79
CA VAL A 23 3.85 4.27 -5.57
C VAL A 23 3.36 5.25 -4.51
N ASN A 24 3.09 6.50 -4.87
CA ASN A 24 2.62 7.49 -3.91
C ASN A 24 1.24 7.16 -3.35
N THR A 25 0.34 6.63 -4.20
CA THR A 25 -0.99 6.20 -3.77
C THR A 25 -0.92 5.00 -2.82
N MET A 26 -0.12 3.99 -3.17
CA MET A 26 0.03 2.77 -2.36
C MET A 26 0.75 3.05 -1.03
N LYS A 27 1.73 3.97 -1.02
CA LYS A 27 2.36 4.44 0.22
C LYS A 27 1.35 5.13 1.12
N ALA A 28 0.54 6.04 0.59
CA ALA A 28 -0.50 6.72 1.36
C ALA A 28 -1.57 5.76 1.91
N TYR A 29 -1.91 4.73 1.14
CA TYR A 29 -2.84 3.69 1.58
C TYR A 29 -2.25 2.82 2.69
N ALA A 30 -1.01 2.35 2.53
CA ALA A 30 -0.31 1.56 3.54
C ALA A 30 -0.14 2.35 4.85
N ASP A 31 0.25 3.62 4.76
CA ASP A 31 0.34 4.58 5.87
C ASP A 31 -1.01 4.77 6.58
N ALA A 32 -2.12 4.87 5.84
CA ALA A 32 -3.45 4.99 6.45
C ALA A 32 -3.83 3.75 7.26
N MET A 33 -3.53 2.55 6.75
CA MET A 33 -3.87 1.28 7.39
C MET A 33 -2.99 0.98 8.61
N VAL A 34 -1.70 1.28 8.53
CA VAL A 34 -0.72 1.04 9.60
C VAL A 34 0.19 2.28 9.71
N PRO A 35 -0.28 3.32 10.42
CA PRO A 35 0.45 4.59 10.53
C PRO A 35 1.63 4.49 11.47
N HIS A 36 2.41 5.56 11.52
CA HIS A 36 3.30 5.80 12.66
C HIS A 36 2.51 5.90 13.96
N SER A 37 3.13 5.44 15.05
CA SER A 37 2.50 5.50 16.38
C SER A 37 3.40 6.22 17.40
N PRO A 38 3.44 7.56 17.38
CA PRO A 38 4.31 8.35 18.27
C PRO A 38 4.01 8.11 19.75
N ASP A 39 2.72 7.97 20.11
CA ASP A 39 2.30 7.73 21.49
C ASP A 39 2.81 6.37 21.99
N LEU A 40 2.80 5.33 21.14
CA LEU A 40 3.37 4.03 21.49
C LEU A 40 4.90 4.08 21.57
N ALA A 41 5.54 4.91 20.74
CA ALA A 41 6.98 5.11 20.79
C ALA A 41 7.44 5.77 22.10
N GLU A 42 6.64 6.69 22.64
CA GLU A 42 6.89 7.31 23.94
C GLU A 42 6.78 6.29 25.08
N LEU A 43 5.77 5.40 25.03
CA LEU A 43 5.50 4.42 26.08
C LEU A 43 6.42 3.20 26.06
N TYR A 44 6.73 2.70 24.87
CA TYR A 44 7.37 1.37 24.68
C TYR A 44 8.71 1.45 23.92
N GLY A 45 9.15 2.66 23.58
CA GLY A 45 10.42 2.92 22.91
C GLY A 45 10.32 3.11 21.40
N ARG A 46 11.36 3.72 20.83
CA ARG A 46 11.41 4.20 19.43
C ARG A 46 11.00 3.17 18.38
N ILE A 47 11.25 1.89 18.61
CA ILE A 47 10.90 0.84 17.63
C ILE A 47 9.40 0.76 17.35
N GLN A 48 8.54 1.15 18.30
CA GLN A 48 7.10 1.19 18.08
C GLN A 48 6.66 2.35 17.19
N PHE A 49 7.51 3.35 16.93
CA PHE A 49 7.16 4.47 16.06
C PHE A 49 6.81 4.02 14.65
N TYR A 50 7.55 3.03 14.12
CA TYR A 50 7.57 2.69 12.70
C TYR A 50 6.30 1.96 12.23
N GLY A 51 5.76 2.42 11.10
CA GLY A 51 4.55 1.90 10.48
C GLY A 51 4.84 1.12 9.20
N ALA A 52 3.83 1.03 8.33
CA ALA A 52 3.93 0.32 7.06
C ALA A 52 4.85 1.00 6.04
N VAL A 53 5.09 2.31 6.18
CA VAL A 53 5.97 3.05 5.27
C VAL A 53 7.41 2.57 5.40
N GLU A 54 7.95 2.50 6.62
CA GLU A 54 9.34 2.02 6.85
C GLU A 54 9.48 0.52 6.65
N SER A 55 8.37 -0.21 6.73
CA SER A 55 8.34 -1.64 6.43
C SER A 55 8.30 -1.95 4.94
N TYR A 56 8.36 -0.93 4.07
CA TYR A 56 8.27 -1.06 2.62
C TYR A 56 6.99 -1.78 2.15
N THR A 57 5.90 -1.68 2.91
CA THR A 57 4.67 -2.43 2.64
C THR A 57 4.03 -2.03 1.31
N ALA A 58 4.18 -0.78 0.87
CA ALA A 58 3.72 -0.34 -0.45
C ALA A 58 4.40 -1.09 -1.61
N GLU A 59 5.70 -1.40 -1.48
CA GLU A 59 6.42 -2.19 -2.48
C GLU A 59 5.88 -3.63 -2.54
N TYR A 60 5.59 -4.22 -1.37
CA TYR A 60 4.96 -5.53 -1.27
C TYR A 60 3.57 -5.55 -1.92
N LEU A 61 2.76 -4.52 -1.66
CA LEU A 61 1.44 -4.37 -2.26
C LEU A 61 1.51 -4.35 -3.79
N ILE A 62 2.35 -3.47 -4.35
CA ILE A 62 2.50 -3.32 -5.81
C ILE A 62 2.97 -4.64 -6.42
N MET A 63 4.04 -5.23 -5.88
CA MET A 63 4.56 -6.52 -6.37
C MET A 63 3.48 -7.61 -6.32
N SER A 64 2.71 -7.67 -5.24
CA SER A 64 1.69 -8.71 -5.06
C SER A 64 0.50 -8.51 -6.00
N LEU A 65 0.04 -7.28 -6.20
CA LEU A 65 -1.04 -6.95 -7.13
C LEU A 65 -0.65 -7.18 -8.59
N ASP A 66 0.61 -6.93 -8.93
CA ASP A 66 1.13 -7.14 -10.30
C ASP A 66 1.54 -8.60 -10.57
N SER A 67 1.60 -9.44 -9.54
CA SER A 67 1.83 -10.88 -9.68
C SER A 67 0.59 -11.66 -10.11
N TYR A 68 -0.59 -11.03 -10.14
CA TYR A 68 -1.81 -11.63 -10.67
C TYR A 68 -1.74 -11.78 -12.20
N PRO A 69 -2.49 -12.73 -12.81
CA PRO A 69 -2.53 -12.88 -14.28
C PRO A 69 -2.90 -11.59 -15.02
N THR A 70 -3.68 -10.73 -14.38
CA THR A 70 -3.92 -9.36 -14.82
C THR A 70 -3.38 -8.43 -13.73
N PRO A 71 -2.39 -7.58 -14.00
CA PRO A 71 -1.86 -6.64 -13.02
C PRO A 71 -2.94 -5.65 -12.55
N PHE A 72 -3.06 -5.45 -11.24
CA PHE A 72 -4.10 -4.60 -10.65
C PHE A 72 -3.57 -3.37 -9.92
N ALA A 73 -2.25 -3.15 -9.81
CA ALA A 73 -1.72 -2.04 -9.01
C ALA A 73 -2.18 -0.66 -9.54
N VAL A 74 -2.18 -0.47 -10.86
CA VAL A 74 -2.67 0.76 -11.50
C VAL A 74 -4.16 0.95 -11.24
N ALA A 75 -4.98 -0.06 -11.52
CA ALA A 75 -6.43 0.00 -11.32
C ALA A 75 -6.81 0.28 -9.84
N ALA A 76 -6.08 -0.32 -8.90
CA ALA A 76 -6.26 -0.06 -7.47
C ALA A 76 -5.88 1.38 -7.10
N ALA A 77 -4.80 1.93 -7.66
CA ALA A 77 -4.43 3.32 -7.45
C ALA A 77 -5.47 4.29 -8.05
N GLU A 78 -5.97 4.00 -9.25
CA GLU A 78 -7.04 4.77 -9.90
C GLU A 78 -8.31 4.78 -9.06
N LEU A 79 -8.76 3.61 -8.58
CA LEU A 79 -9.93 3.50 -7.71
C LEU A 79 -9.81 4.39 -6.46
N LEU A 80 -8.67 4.33 -5.76
CA LEU A 80 -8.43 5.12 -4.56
C LEU A 80 -8.44 6.63 -4.85
N ASN A 81 -7.79 7.05 -5.92
CA ASN A 81 -7.74 8.46 -6.29
C ASN A 81 -9.07 9.00 -6.82
N MET A 82 -9.84 8.20 -7.56
CA MET A 82 -11.20 8.58 -7.98
C MET A 82 -12.12 8.73 -6.78
N ALA A 83 -12.09 7.78 -5.84
CA ALA A 83 -12.88 7.85 -4.62
C ALA A 83 -12.49 9.06 -3.77
N ALA A 84 -11.19 9.37 -3.65
CA ALA A 84 -10.71 10.57 -2.98
C ALA A 84 -11.17 11.86 -3.65
N LYS A 85 -11.08 11.93 -4.98
CA LYS A 85 -11.57 13.09 -5.75
C LYS A 85 -13.06 13.34 -5.50
N GLN A 86 -13.87 12.28 -5.56
CA GLN A 86 -15.30 12.40 -5.30
C GLN A 86 -15.58 12.81 -3.85
N TYR A 87 -14.85 12.25 -2.89
CA TYR A 87 -14.96 12.63 -1.48
C TYR A 87 -14.71 14.13 -1.25
N LEU A 88 -13.72 14.71 -1.94
CA LEU A 88 -13.45 16.16 -1.91
C LEU A 88 -14.58 16.98 -2.55
N MET A 89 -15.05 16.56 -3.73
CA MET A 89 -16.15 17.25 -4.44
C MET A 89 -17.41 17.35 -3.57
N GLU A 90 -17.76 16.28 -2.84
CA GLU A 90 -18.95 16.26 -1.99
C GLU A 90 -18.82 17.11 -0.73
N ARG A 91 -17.59 17.38 -0.28
CA ARG A 91 -17.32 18.35 0.79
C ARG A 91 -17.40 19.80 0.32
N GLY A 92 -17.66 20.02 -0.98
CA GLY A 92 -17.61 21.35 -1.59
C GLY A 92 -16.19 21.91 -1.69
N GLU A 93 -15.18 21.07 -1.51
CA GLU A 93 -13.80 21.42 -1.76
C GLU A 93 -13.56 21.31 -3.27
N ASP A 94 -13.15 22.41 -3.90
CA ASP A 94 -12.82 22.40 -5.32
C ASP A 94 -11.61 21.46 -5.49
N PRO A 95 -11.76 20.33 -6.21
CA PRO A 95 -10.64 19.42 -6.46
C PRO A 95 -9.70 20.01 -7.52
N ASP A 96 -9.63 21.33 -7.68
CA ASP A 96 -8.60 22.09 -8.39
C ASP A 96 -7.24 21.97 -7.67
N VAL A 97 -6.90 20.73 -7.33
CA VAL A 97 -5.53 20.27 -7.33
C VAL A 97 -5.03 20.62 -8.75
N PRO A 98 -3.93 21.38 -8.90
CA PRO A 98 -3.47 21.85 -10.20
C PRO A 98 -3.52 20.70 -11.22
N LYS A 99 -3.84 20.97 -12.49
CA LYS A 99 -3.79 19.96 -13.56
C LYS A 99 -2.46 19.17 -13.55
N ASP A 100 -1.40 19.76 -13.00
CA ASP A 100 -0.08 19.18 -12.75
C ASP A 100 0.02 18.20 -11.56
N SER A 101 -1.08 17.91 -10.86
CA SER A 101 -1.07 17.03 -9.68
C SER A 101 -0.95 15.55 -10.00
N GLY A 102 -0.97 15.19 -11.29
CA GLY A 102 -0.86 13.81 -11.74
C GLY A 102 -1.97 12.89 -11.23
N GLY A 103 -3.10 13.43 -10.74
CA GLY A 103 -4.20 12.63 -10.21
C GLY A 103 -4.00 12.10 -8.78
N LEU A 104 -3.02 12.61 -8.03
CA LEU A 104 -2.68 12.19 -6.66
C LEU A 104 -3.63 12.76 -5.59
N TYR A 105 -4.93 12.48 -5.69
CA TYR A 105 -5.93 12.96 -4.73
C TYR A 105 -5.83 12.22 -3.38
N PHE A 106 -5.73 10.90 -3.42
CA PHE A 106 -5.76 10.06 -2.22
C PHE A 106 -4.54 10.31 -1.31
N SER A 107 -3.36 10.51 -1.89
CA SER A 107 -2.14 10.76 -1.13
C SER A 107 -2.13 12.12 -0.43
N LYS A 108 -2.88 13.10 -0.94
CA LYS A 108 -2.99 14.45 -0.35
C LYS A 108 -3.97 14.53 0.81
N LEU A 109 -4.85 13.55 0.96
CA LEU A 109 -5.77 13.49 2.09
C LEU A 109 -5.04 13.29 3.42
N SER A 110 -5.64 13.80 4.49
CA SER A 110 -5.26 13.44 5.86
C SER A 110 -5.45 11.93 6.07
N GLN A 111 -4.74 11.37 7.04
CA GLN A 111 -4.85 9.94 7.34
C GLN A 111 -6.30 9.53 7.67
N GLU A 112 -7.00 10.34 8.46
CA GLU A 112 -8.41 10.11 8.82
C GLU A 112 -9.32 10.14 7.57
N ASP A 113 -9.11 11.11 6.68
CA ASP A 113 -9.92 11.21 5.46
C ASP A 113 -9.63 10.07 4.47
N ARG A 114 -8.38 9.57 4.41
CA ARG A 114 -8.07 8.35 3.64
C ARG A 114 -8.87 7.15 4.14
N LEU A 115 -9.01 6.99 5.46
CA LEU A 115 -9.81 5.90 6.05
C LEU A 115 -11.31 6.06 5.73
N LYS A 116 -11.85 7.29 5.79
CA LYS A 116 -13.25 7.56 5.38
C LYS A 116 -13.49 7.24 3.91
N VAL A 117 -12.51 7.55 3.04
CA VAL A 117 -12.58 7.18 1.62
C VAL A 117 -12.60 5.66 1.46
N VAL A 118 -11.70 4.94 2.15
CA VAL A 118 -11.66 3.47 2.10
C VAL A 118 -12.97 2.84 2.60
N ASP A 119 -13.49 3.31 3.74
CA ASP A 119 -14.76 2.84 4.31
C ASP A 119 -15.92 3.03 3.32
N ARG A 120 -15.94 4.19 2.65
CA ARG A 120 -16.92 4.48 1.61
C ARG A 120 -16.81 3.52 0.42
N ILE A 121 -15.60 3.18 -0.03
CA ILE A 121 -15.44 2.22 -1.15
C ILE A 121 -16.02 0.85 -0.77
N THR A 122 -15.85 0.43 0.49
CA THR A 122 -16.29 -0.88 0.96
C THR A 122 -17.75 -0.92 1.42
N SER A 123 -18.37 0.23 1.65
CA SER A 123 -19.73 0.33 2.16
C SER A 123 -20.78 -0.03 1.09
N PRO A 124 -21.81 -0.84 1.42
CA PRO A 124 -22.86 -1.22 0.47
C PRO A 124 -23.63 -0.05 -0.17
N GLY A 125 -23.70 1.10 0.52
CA GLY A 125 -24.32 2.34 0.03
C GLY A 125 -23.31 3.38 -0.50
N GLY A 126 -22.02 3.05 -0.51
CA GLY A 126 -20.98 3.93 -1.00
C GLY A 126 -21.01 4.02 -2.52
N ILE A 127 -21.59 5.10 -3.04
CA ILE A 127 -21.57 5.36 -4.48
C ILE A 127 -20.20 5.94 -4.82
N ILE A 128 -19.41 5.21 -5.61
CA ILE A 128 -18.28 5.75 -6.34
C ILE A 128 -18.70 5.95 -7.78
N TYR A 129 -18.56 7.17 -8.28
CA TYR A 129 -18.70 7.42 -9.71
C TYR A 129 -17.43 6.97 -10.42
N ILE A 130 -17.52 5.84 -11.11
CA ILE A 130 -16.46 5.33 -11.97
C ILE A 130 -16.72 5.87 -13.38
N PRO A 131 -15.82 6.69 -13.96
CA PRO A 131 -16.02 7.23 -15.29
C PRO A 131 -16.25 6.12 -16.32
N ALA A 132 -17.15 6.36 -17.28
CA ALA A 132 -17.39 5.48 -18.40
C ALA A 132 -16.09 5.32 -19.21
N GLY A 133 -15.36 4.23 -19.00
CA GLY A 133 -14.02 3.99 -19.54
C GLY A 133 -13.21 3.02 -18.68
N LEU A 134 -13.39 3.07 -17.36
CA LEU A 134 -12.97 1.97 -16.49
C LEU A 134 -14.07 0.89 -16.52
N THR A 135 -13.77 -0.24 -17.15
CA THR A 135 -14.59 -1.46 -17.12
C THR A 135 -14.52 -2.15 -15.75
N MET A 136 -14.71 -1.42 -14.66
CA MET A 136 -14.82 -1.99 -13.32
C MET A 136 -16.26 -1.85 -12.85
N LYS A 137 -16.93 -2.98 -12.65
CA LYS A 137 -18.23 -2.99 -11.96
C LYS A 137 -18.00 -3.04 -10.45
N GLN A 138 -19.03 -2.73 -9.67
CA GLN A 138 -18.95 -2.83 -8.20
C GLN A 138 -18.50 -4.22 -7.71
N GLU A 139 -18.92 -5.27 -8.41
CA GLU A 139 -18.51 -6.67 -8.17
C GLU A 139 -17.00 -6.91 -8.37
N ASP A 140 -16.33 -6.10 -9.19
CA ASP A 140 -14.88 -6.16 -9.43
C ASP A 140 -14.07 -5.37 -8.39
N ILE A 141 -14.71 -4.42 -7.69
CA ILE A 141 -14.07 -3.54 -6.70
C ILE A 141 -13.91 -4.21 -5.33
N VAL A 142 -14.93 -4.96 -4.89
CA VAL A 142 -14.91 -5.61 -3.57
C VAL A 142 -13.70 -6.55 -3.41
N PRO A 143 -13.36 -7.41 -4.40
CA PRO A 143 -12.14 -8.21 -4.34
C PRO A 143 -10.86 -7.36 -4.27
N VAL A 144 -10.80 -6.22 -4.96
CA VAL A 144 -9.62 -5.33 -4.97
C VAL A 144 -9.39 -4.74 -3.58
N MET A 145 -10.42 -4.21 -2.92
CA MET A 145 -10.28 -3.65 -1.57
C MET A 145 -9.96 -4.73 -0.53
N SER A 146 -10.58 -5.90 -0.64
CA SER A 146 -10.26 -7.04 0.21
C SER A 146 -8.81 -7.50 0.04
N ALA A 147 -8.32 -7.55 -1.21
CA ALA A 147 -6.93 -7.87 -1.52
C ALA A 147 -5.97 -6.81 -0.96
N LEU A 148 -6.26 -5.53 -1.15
CA LEU A 148 -5.44 -4.43 -0.60
C LEU A 148 -5.30 -4.53 0.92
N ASN A 149 -6.41 -4.65 1.66
CA ASN A 149 -6.37 -4.79 3.12
C ASN A 149 -5.53 -6.00 3.54
N ARG A 150 -5.79 -7.16 2.93
CA ARG A 150 -5.09 -8.42 3.26
C ARG A 150 -3.60 -8.33 2.96
N LEU A 151 -3.23 -7.83 1.78
CA LEU A 151 -1.85 -7.73 1.34
C LEU A 151 -1.08 -6.67 2.14
N THR A 152 -1.73 -5.59 2.60
CA THR A 152 -1.10 -4.62 3.50
C THR A 152 -0.70 -5.30 4.81
N MET A 153 -1.62 -6.05 5.42
CA MET A 153 -1.33 -6.78 6.66
C MET A 153 -0.24 -7.84 6.46
N MET A 154 -0.29 -8.59 5.35
CA MET A 154 0.75 -9.56 5.01
C MET A 154 2.11 -8.88 4.80
N GLY A 155 2.16 -7.76 4.08
CA GLY A 155 3.40 -7.03 3.85
C GLY A 155 3.99 -6.46 5.12
N TYR A 156 3.17 -5.88 6.00
CA TYR A 156 3.61 -5.30 7.26
C TYR A 156 4.09 -6.34 8.30
N TYR A 157 3.33 -7.43 8.48
CA TYR A 157 3.64 -8.45 9.49
C TYR A 157 4.58 -9.56 9.00
N SER A 158 5.05 -9.50 7.76
CA SER A 158 6.02 -10.48 7.22
C SER A 158 7.47 -10.04 7.38
N GLU A 159 8.37 -10.92 6.94
CA GLU A 159 9.81 -10.67 6.83
C GLU A 159 10.18 -9.66 5.73
N TRP A 160 9.20 -9.10 5.00
CA TRP A 160 9.42 -8.27 3.80
C TRP A 160 10.48 -7.18 4.00
N SER A 161 10.38 -6.41 5.08
CA SER A 161 11.33 -5.32 5.37
C SER A 161 12.75 -5.85 5.63
N GLY A 162 12.86 -7.05 6.22
CA GLY A 162 14.13 -7.69 6.59
C GLY A 162 14.88 -8.28 5.40
N TYR A 163 14.21 -8.56 4.27
CA TYR A 163 14.90 -9.05 3.07
C TYR A 163 15.84 -8.03 2.42
N GLY A 164 15.72 -6.74 2.79
CA GLY A 164 16.67 -5.73 2.33
C GLY A 164 16.74 -5.67 0.81
N SER A 165 17.94 -5.72 0.26
CA SER A 165 18.19 -5.67 -1.19
C SER A 165 17.63 -6.87 -1.97
N THR A 166 17.37 -7.99 -1.30
CA THR A 166 16.91 -9.24 -1.94
C THR A 166 15.39 -9.36 -2.06
N ARG A 167 14.60 -8.42 -1.52
CA ARG A 167 13.12 -8.54 -1.40
C ARG A 167 12.40 -8.82 -2.72
N PHE A 168 12.89 -8.26 -3.83
CA PHE A 168 12.32 -8.46 -5.17
C PHE A 168 12.87 -9.68 -5.91
N MET A 169 13.86 -10.38 -5.35
CA MET A 169 14.35 -11.62 -5.94
C MET A 169 13.28 -12.73 -5.86
N PRO A 170 13.38 -13.77 -6.71
CA PRO A 170 12.58 -14.98 -6.57
C PRO A 170 12.65 -15.59 -5.17
N PRO A 171 11.61 -16.29 -4.68
CA PRO A 171 11.55 -16.80 -3.31
C PRO A 171 12.76 -17.64 -2.88
N ASP A 172 13.36 -18.41 -3.79
CA ASP A 172 14.55 -19.24 -3.55
C ASP A 172 15.85 -18.44 -3.36
N LYS A 173 15.85 -17.15 -3.70
CA LYS A 173 16.99 -16.24 -3.62
C LYS A 173 16.83 -15.13 -2.58
N ARG A 174 15.68 -15.03 -1.92
CA ARG A 174 15.45 -14.06 -0.85
C ARG A 174 16.25 -14.45 0.38
N MET A 175 16.95 -13.49 0.96
CA MET A 175 17.75 -13.67 2.17
C MET A 175 17.42 -12.58 3.18
N LEU A 176 17.22 -12.97 4.44
CA LEU A 176 17.10 -11.99 5.53
C LEU A 176 18.46 -11.32 5.74
N GLU A 177 18.56 -10.05 5.34
CA GLU A 177 19.74 -9.20 5.51
C GLU A 177 19.70 -8.45 6.84
N TYR A 178 18.50 -8.13 7.30
CA TYR A 178 18.24 -7.38 8.52
C TYR A 178 17.16 -8.06 9.35
N ARG A 179 17.05 -7.66 10.62
CA ARG A 179 15.94 -8.07 11.46
C ARG A 179 14.68 -7.29 11.03
N PRO A 180 13.57 -7.96 10.68
CA PRO A 180 12.33 -7.28 10.33
C PRO A 180 11.84 -6.36 11.45
N ILE A 181 11.25 -5.22 11.08
CA ILE A 181 10.77 -4.21 12.04
C ILE A 181 9.76 -4.85 13.00
N GLY A 182 8.79 -5.59 12.47
CA GLY A 182 7.77 -6.27 13.26
C GLY A 182 8.35 -7.26 14.28
N TRP A 183 9.48 -7.92 13.96
CA TRP A 183 10.14 -8.83 14.91
C TRP A 183 10.72 -8.07 16.09
N GLU A 184 11.33 -6.91 15.85
CA GLU A 184 11.87 -6.07 16.92
C GLU A 184 10.76 -5.47 17.79
N GLN A 185 9.67 -5.01 17.15
CA GLN A 185 8.51 -4.45 17.85
C GLN A 185 7.88 -5.42 18.85
N VAL A 186 7.78 -6.71 18.50
CA VAL A 186 7.19 -7.73 19.38
C VAL A 186 8.22 -8.55 20.17
N GLY A 187 9.51 -8.24 20.03
CA GLY A 187 10.59 -8.98 20.67
C GLY A 187 10.74 -10.43 20.18
N TYR A 188 10.28 -10.73 18.96
CA TYR A 188 10.41 -12.07 18.37
C TYR A 188 11.89 -12.39 18.08
N PRO A 189 12.45 -13.50 18.60
CA PRO A 189 13.86 -13.86 18.43
C PRO A 189 14.22 -14.31 17.00
N GLY A 190 13.24 -14.39 16.10
CA GLY A 190 13.37 -14.99 14.79
C GLY A 190 13.12 -16.50 14.80
N PRO A 191 13.09 -17.14 13.61
CA PRO A 191 12.96 -18.58 13.47
C PRO A 191 14.06 -19.27 14.27
N SER A 192 13.68 -19.89 15.40
CA SER A 192 14.58 -20.82 16.07
C SER A 192 14.75 -22.05 15.17
N LYS A 193 15.94 -22.67 15.19
CA LYS A 193 16.07 -24.03 14.70
C LYS A 193 15.17 -24.87 15.59
N GLY A 194 13.95 -25.14 15.11
CA GLY A 194 13.00 -26.01 15.79
C GLY A 194 13.74 -27.28 16.15
N TYR A 195 13.84 -27.54 17.45
CA TYR A 195 14.40 -28.77 18.00
C TYR A 195 13.84 -29.94 17.19
N ARG A 196 14.72 -30.76 16.60
CA ARG A 196 14.39 -32.11 16.14
C ARG A 196 14.08 -33.04 17.33
N ILE A 197 13.39 -32.54 18.36
CA ILE A 197 13.03 -33.27 19.56
C ILE A 197 11.59 -32.92 19.89
N ALA A 198 10.73 -33.94 19.92
CA ALA A 198 9.41 -33.83 20.53
C ALA A 198 9.60 -33.58 22.04
N GLY A 199 9.32 -32.35 22.50
CA GLY A 199 9.53 -31.93 23.90
C GLY A 199 9.97 -30.48 23.97
N ALA A 200 9.02 -29.59 24.21
CA ALA A 200 9.08 -28.16 23.96
C ALA A 200 10.12 -27.34 24.77
N PHE A 201 10.42 -26.16 24.21
CA PHE A 201 11.01 -25.00 24.88
C PHE A 201 10.34 -24.73 26.24
N ASN A 202 11.15 -24.53 27.29
CA ASN A 202 10.69 -24.12 28.61
C ASN A 202 10.83 -22.59 28.74
N PHE A 203 9.71 -21.87 28.84
CA PHE A 203 9.67 -20.41 29.00
C PHE A 203 10.09 -19.91 30.39
N ALA A 204 10.46 -20.79 31.31
CA ALA A 204 10.92 -20.39 32.63
C ALA A 204 12.44 -20.19 32.68
N GLN A 205 12.89 -18.95 32.48
CA GLN A 205 14.02 -18.39 33.24
C GLN A 205 14.15 -16.87 33.02
N LYS A 206 13.49 -16.09 33.88
CA LYS A 206 14.04 -14.82 34.35
C LYS A 206 14.72 -15.11 35.70
N LYS A 207 16.00 -14.77 35.82
CA LYS A 207 16.66 -14.46 37.09
C LYS A 207 16.81 -12.94 37.16
#